data_AF-A0A917Y8W6-F1
#
_entry.id   AF-A0A917Y8W6-F1
#
_cell.length_a   1.000
_cell.length_b   1.000
_cell.length_c   1.000
_cell.angle_alpha   90.00
_cell.angle_beta   90.00
_cell.angle_gamma   90.00
#
_symmetry.space_group_name_H-M   'P 1'
#
loop_
_entity.id
_entity.type
_entity.pdbx_description
1 polymer ?
#
loop_
_entity_poly.entity_id
_entity_poly.type
_entity_poly.pdbx_seq_one_letter_code
_entity_poly.pdbx_strand_id
1 'polypeptide(L)' 'MVSVLVVNDQSLQRHALRLLLTAEPDLTVIGEATGGNEAVLASTALRPDVVLLDRQSSVQGGGQS' A
#
# COMPACT_ATOMS: atom_id res chain seq x y z
N MET A 1 13.98 8.16 -7.45
CA MET A 1 13.51 7.25 -6.41
C MET A 1 12.06 7.60 -6.10
N VAL A 2 11.14 6.66 -6.33
CA VAL A 2 9.70 6.77 -6.13
C VAL A 2 9.33 5.91 -4.94
N SER A 3 8.70 6.52 -3.94
CA SER A 3 8.27 5.87 -2.71
C SER A 3 6.88 5.26 -2.86
N VAL A 4 6.74 4.01 -2.42
CA VAL A 4 5.54 3.19 -2.63
C VAL A 4 4.99 2.71 -1.31
N LEU A 5 3.68 2.87 -1.11
CA LEU A 5 2.90 2.19 -0.07
C LEU A 5 2.13 1.03 -0.69
N VAL A 6 2.31 -0.19 -0.18
CA VAL A 6 1.61 -1.39 -0.68
C VAL A 6 0.39 -1.69 0.20
N VAL A 7 -0.79 -1.80 -0.41
CA VAL A 7 -2.06 -2.07 0.29
C VAL A 7 -2.67 -3.38 -0.24
N ASN A 8 -2.64 -4.42 0.58
CA ASN A 8 -3.19 -5.74 0.26
C ASN A 8 -3.48 -6.52 1.56
N ASP A 9 -4.65 -7.14 1.68
CA ASP A 9 -5.10 -7.89 2.86
C ASP A 9 -4.44 -9.29 2.96
N GLN A 10 -3.91 -9.81 1.87
CA GLN A 10 -3.23 -11.09 1.81
C GLN A 10 -1.71 -10.95 1.97
N SER A 11 -1.18 -11.46 3.08
CA SER A 11 0.25 -11.39 3.42
C SER A 11 1.18 -11.96 2.35
N LEU A 12 0.78 -13.08 1.70
CA LEU A 12 1.58 -13.70 0.64
C LEU A 12 1.70 -12.81 -0.60
N GLN A 13 0.58 -12.22 -1.05
CA GLN A 13 0.59 -11.31 -2.21
C GLN A 13 1.39 -10.05 -1.91
N ARG A 14 1.20 -9.47 -0.71
CA ARG A 14 1.96 -8.29 -0.27
C ARG A 14 3.47 -8.55 -0.24
N HIS A 15 3.89 -9.71 0.25
CA HIS A 15 5.29 -10.11 0.22
C HIS A 15 5.84 -10.24 -1.21
N ALA A 16 5.08 -10.87 -2.11
CA ALA A 16 5.47 -11.00 -3.52
C ALA A 16 5.59 -9.64 -4.21
N LEU A 17 4.64 -8.73 -3.99
CA LEU A 17 4.70 -7.35 -4.48
C LEU A 17 5.94 -6.62 -3.96
N ARG A 18 6.26 -6.77 -2.68
CA ARG A 18 7.46 -6.17 -2.10
C ARG A 18 8.73 -6.67 -2.77
N LEU A 19 8.85 -7.98 -3.04
CA LEU A 19 10.01 -8.55 -3.73
C LEU A 19 10.16 -7.99 -5.15
N LEU A 20 9.06 -7.92 -5.91
CA LEU A 20 9.06 -7.35 -7.26
C LEU A 20 9.47 -5.87 -7.25
N LEU A 21 8.90 -5.08 -6.33
CA LEU A 21 9.21 -3.64 -6.22
C LEU A 21 10.64 -3.38 -5.75
N THR A 22 11.19 -4.23 -4.87
CA THR A 22 12.57 -4.10 -4.38
C THR A 22 13.59 -4.45 -5.46
N ALA A 23 13.21 -5.21 -6.48
CA ALA A 23 14.07 -5.52 -7.62
C ALA A 23 14.28 -4.30 -8.54
N GLU A 24 13.38 -3.32 -8.50
CA GLU A 24 13.46 -2.10 -9.29
C GLU A 24 14.26 -1.03 -8.53
N PRO A 25 15.43 -0.58 -9.05
CA PRO A 25 16.32 0.33 -8.34
C PRO A 25 15.74 1.73 -8.10
N ASP A 26 14.73 2.12 -8.87
CA ASP A 26 14.07 3.41 -8.74
C ASP A 26 12.90 3.40 -7.77
N LEU A 27 12.49 2.24 -7.26
CA LEU A 27 11.34 2.10 -6.36
C LEU A 27 11.78 1.81 -4.93
N THR A 28 11.02 2.28 -3.95
CA THR A 28 11.27 1.98 -2.54
C THR A 28 9.95 1.79 -1.82
N VAL A 29 9.74 0.61 -1.24
CA VAL A 29 8.57 0.35 -0.39
C VAL A 29 8.81 1.00 0.98
N ILE A 30 8.03 2.03 1.30
CA ILE A 30 8.16 2.79 2.55
C ILE A 30 7.15 2.38 3.61
N GLY A 31 6.18 1.53 3.25
CA GLY A 31 5.18 1.02 4.17
C GLY A 31 4.27 -0.03 3.53
N GLU A 32 3.51 -0.69 4.40
CA GLU A 32 2.52 -1.70 4.06
C GLU A 32 1.22 -1.41 4.82
N ALA A 33 0.08 -1.75 4.22
CA ALA A 33 -1.21 -1.74 4.86
C ALA A 33 -2.07 -2.92 4.38
N THR A 34 -3.05 -3.30 5.19
CA THR A 34 -3.94 -4.44 4.95
C THR A 34 -5.33 -4.05 4.45
N GLY A 35 -5.66 -2.75 4.46
CA GLY A 35 -6.97 -2.28 4.03
C GLY A 35 -7.12 -0.75 4.08
N GLY A 36 -8.30 -0.25 3.74
CA GLY A 36 -8.56 1.17 3.48
C GLY A 36 -8.19 2.12 4.63
N ASN A 37 -8.64 1.86 5.87
CA ASN A 37 -8.38 2.75 7.00
C ASN A 37 -6.89 2.82 7.35
N GLU A 38 -6.22 1.67 7.39
CA GLU A 38 -4.78 1.60 7.62
C GLU A 38 -4.02 2.29 6.49
N ALA A 39 -4.45 2.12 5.24
CA ALA A 39 -3.84 2.77 4.08
C ALA A 39 -3.96 4.30 4.13
N VAL A 40 -5.10 4.84 4.58
CA VAL A 40 -5.29 6.30 4.74
C VAL A 40 -4.35 6.85 5.82
N LEU A 41 -4.28 6.18 6.98
CA LEU A 41 -3.39 6.58 8.07
C LEU A 41 -1.91 6.50 7.65
N ALA A 42 -1.52 5.39 7.02
CA ALA A 42 -0.16 5.17 6.53
C ALA A 42 0.20 6.17 5.43
N SER A 43 -0.70 6.48 4.49
CA SER A 43 -0.46 7.48 3.43
C SER A 43 -0.24 8.87 4.02
N THR A 44 -1.00 9.23 5.06
CA THR A 44 -0.86 10.52 5.74
C THR A 44 0.46 10.62 6.49
N ALA A 45 0.85 9.56 7.19
CA ALA A 45 2.08 9.52 7.98
C ALA A 45 3.35 9.42 7.13
N LEU A 46 3.34 8.57 6.10
CA LEU A 46 4.52 8.21 5.31
C LEU A 46 4.68 9.06 4.04
N ARG A 47 3.60 9.69 3.57
CA ARG A 47 3.59 10.55 2.38
C ARG A 47 4.24 9.88 1.14
N PRO A 48 3.79 8.67 0.74
CA PRO A 48 4.33 7.99 -0.43
C PRO A 48 4.01 8.77 -1.72
N ASP A 49 4.85 8.60 -2.74
CA ASP A 49 4.58 9.14 -4.08
C ASP A 49 3.44 8.39 -4.78
N VAL A 50 3.36 7.08 -4.55
CA VAL A 50 2.34 6.21 -5.15
C VAL A 50 1.81 5.22 -4.11
N VAL A 51 0.51 4.97 -4.14
CA VAL A 51 -0.15 3.89 -3.38
C VAL A 51 -0.51 2.78 -4.35
N LEU A 52 0.03 1.57 -4.12
CA LEU A 52 -0.33 0.37 -4.85
C LEU A 52 -1.43 -0.37 -4.09
N LEU A 53 -2.66 -0.31 -4.61
CA LEU A 53 -3.86 -0.91 -4.00
C LEU A 53 -4.33 -2.12 -4.80
N ASP A 54 -4.55 -3.26 -4.14
CA ASP A 54 -5.24 -4.40 -4.75
C ASP A 54 -6.76 -4.19 -4.74
N ARG A 55 -7.42 -4.41 -5.88
CA ARG A 55 -8.83 -4.07 -6.13
C ARG A 55 -9.83 -4.86 -5.28
N GLN A 56 -9.40 -5.95 -4.65
CA GLN A 56 -10.18 -6.72 -3.68
C GLN A 56 -10.31 -5.99 -2.33
N SER A 57 -9.36 -5.10 -2.02
CA SER A 57 -9.37 -4.31 -0.80
C SER A 57 -10.53 -3.31 -0.87
N SER A 58 -11.67 -3.67 -0.29
CA SER A 58 -12.76 -2.72 -0.09
C SER A 58 -12.25 -1.55 0.75
N VAL A 59 -12.04 -0.40 0.12
CA VAL A 59 -11.92 0.86 0.83
C VAL A 59 -13.32 1.14 1.39
N GLN A 60 -13.60 0.65 2.59
CA GLN A 60 -14.71 1.20 3.37
C GLN A 60 -14.30 2.62 3.74
N GLY A 61 -14.59 3.55 2.81
CA GLY A 61 -14.55 4.96 3.08
C GLY A 61 -15.57 5.26 4.18
N GLY A 62 -15.13 5.95 5.22
CA GLY A 62 -16.02 6.52 6.21
C GLY A 62 -17.09 7.36 5.50
N GLY A 63 -18.33 6.90 5.55
CA GLY A 63 -19.44 7.55 4.89
C GLY A 63 -20.63 6.63 4.64
N GLN A 64 -21.25 6.14 5.72
CA GLN A 64 -22.70 5.95 5.80
C GLN A 64 -23.08 6.11 7.29
N SER A 65 -23.87 7.16 7.56
CA SER A 65 -24.61 7.54 8.79
C SER A 65 -24.29 6.87 10.12
#